data_AF-A0A918AUM9-F1
#
_entry.id   AF-A0A918AUM9-F1
#
_cell.length_a   1.000
_cell.length_b   1.000
_cell.length_c   1.000
_cell.angle_alpha   90.00
_cell.angle_beta   90.00
_cell.angle_gamma   90.00
#
_symmetry.space_group_name_H-M   'P 1'
#
loop_
_entity.id
_entity.type
_entity.pdbx_description
1 polymer ?
#
loop_
_entity_poly.entity_id
_entity_poly.type
_entity_poly.pdbx_seq_one_letter_code
_entity_poly.pdbx_strand_id
1 'polypeptide(L)'
;MNPLLIALRRGSAPVGVPVMTALGLYAGTRGGGWSLDWGWTSGQLQQHGVLLAPLTAALAAWDASRDRRTTSAVLTRTYPRSPLPWLLLNCVGALLAGLAGWTALFTVMALDVQGRGSPYWSVVLLGPLCLLAAVLVGAAAGRHLPRYLAAPIVAVVVWVGLAYGSGSDNPLLARLSAVDRQCCEVSAQPVQATVAGQWLWIAALAVAAIAVLALPEVARSAPLAVIAVVLGVVAVSILRDTGGRLTEARQPTAESCGTRDGVTVCMWPEHAAGVNAWLRAISRYRAVFADLGAQPDLYLEHGLRPGAEAERIGPMRPDVAEVDVVMSLAQRLVPAPPACAVRGDGSVHYPAAHANALLTAWLTHRIRPDLPTAALVPPAQAPQFARLLDSGVEQQRAWYAALVRAHGDCTTPAPAVP
;
A
#
# COMPACT_ATOMS: atom_id res chain seq x y z
N MET A 1 -35.41 -28.37 6.97
CA MET A 1 -34.43 -27.84 5.98
C MET A 1 -34.08 -26.41 6.40
N ASN A 2 -32.82 -26.10 6.73
CA ASN A 2 -32.43 -24.79 7.28
C ASN A 2 -32.56 -23.70 6.19
N PRO A 3 -33.30 -22.59 6.42
CA PRO A 3 -33.48 -21.53 5.44
C PRO A 3 -32.17 -20.93 4.94
N LEU A 4 -31.13 -20.89 5.79
CA LEU A 4 -29.79 -20.43 5.42
C LEU A 4 -29.18 -21.30 4.31
N LEU A 5 -29.25 -22.63 4.43
CA LEU A 5 -28.71 -23.54 3.41
C LEU A 5 -29.42 -23.40 2.07
N ILE A 6 -30.72 -23.13 2.09
CA ILE A 6 -31.50 -22.89 0.88
C ILE A 6 -31.06 -21.59 0.20
N ALA A 7 -30.90 -20.52 0.98
CA ALA A 7 -30.43 -19.22 0.49
C ALA A 7 -29.03 -19.36 -0.12
N LEU A 8 -28.10 -20.02 0.57
CA LEU A 8 -26.73 -20.24 0.08
C LEU A 8 -26.69 -21.07 -1.21
N ARG A 9 -27.48 -22.14 -1.32
CA ARG A 9 -27.50 -22.98 -2.54
C ARG A 9 -28.11 -22.28 -3.75
N ARG A 10 -29.04 -21.33 -3.53
CA ARG A 10 -29.77 -20.65 -4.62
C ARG A 10 -29.15 -19.30 -5.01
N GLY A 11 -28.43 -18.67 -4.09
CA GLY A 11 -27.75 -17.39 -4.30
C GLY A 11 -26.42 -17.54 -5.02
N SER A 12 -25.61 -16.51 -4.93
CA SER A 12 -24.31 -16.41 -5.58
C SER A 12 -23.19 -17.24 -4.93
N ALA A 13 -23.38 -17.72 -3.69
CA ALA A 13 -22.33 -18.38 -2.90
C ALA A 13 -21.58 -19.53 -3.62
N PRO A 14 -22.22 -20.46 -4.35
CA PRO A 14 -21.54 -21.62 -4.94
C PRO A 14 -20.48 -21.24 -5.97
N VAL A 15 -20.64 -20.09 -6.63
CA VAL A 15 -19.69 -19.56 -7.62
C VAL A 15 -18.86 -18.44 -7.01
N GLY A 16 -19.49 -17.56 -6.23
CA GLY A 16 -18.86 -16.39 -5.62
C GLY A 16 -17.75 -16.77 -4.66
N VAL A 17 -17.95 -17.75 -3.76
CA VAL A 17 -16.93 -18.17 -2.79
C VAL A 17 -15.63 -18.63 -3.48
N PRO A 18 -15.63 -19.64 -4.38
CA PRO A 18 -14.38 -20.09 -4.99
C PRO A 18 -13.71 -19.00 -5.85
N VAL A 19 -14.48 -18.20 -6.58
CA VAL A 19 -13.93 -17.10 -7.40
C VAL A 19 -13.29 -16.02 -6.54
N MET A 20 -13.97 -15.59 -5.47
CA MET A 20 -13.46 -14.55 -4.57
C MET A 20 -12.27 -15.05 -3.75
N THR A 21 -12.26 -16.31 -3.33
CA THR A 21 -11.09 -16.95 -2.71
C THR A 21 -9.90 -16.96 -3.68
N ALA A 22 -10.09 -17.39 -4.92
CA ALA A 22 -9.02 -17.39 -5.93
C ALA A 22 -8.50 -15.96 -6.20
N LEU A 23 -9.39 -14.97 -6.27
CA LEU A 23 -9.01 -13.57 -6.41
C LEU A 23 -8.24 -13.06 -5.19
N GLY A 24 -8.64 -13.44 -3.97
CA GLY A 24 -7.92 -13.10 -2.74
C GLY A 24 -6.52 -13.69 -2.70
N LEU A 25 -6.37 -14.97 -3.07
CA LEU A 25 -5.07 -15.63 -3.22
C LEU A 25 -4.20 -14.90 -4.25
N TYR A 26 -4.75 -14.61 -5.42
CA TYR A 26 -4.05 -13.89 -6.48
C TYR A 26 -3.64 -12.47 -6.07
N ALA A 27 -4.54 -11.74 -5.39
CA ALA A 27 -4.25 -10.39 -4.90
C ALA A 27 -3.10 -10.42 -3.88
N GLY A 28 -3.06 -11.44 -3.01
CA GLY A 28 -1.99 -11.61 -2.03
C GLY A 28 -0.63 -11.93 -2.65
N THR A 29 -0.59 -12.61 -3.80
CA THR A 29 0.68 -12.92 -4.50
C THR A 29 1.14 -11.80 -5.43
N ARG A 30 0.28 -10.85 -5.78
CA ARG A 30 0.61 -9.75 -6.71
C ARG A 30 1.39 -8.61 -6.04
N GLY A 31 1.44 -8.59 -4.72
CA GLY A 31 2.29 -7.66 -3.97
C GLY A 31 3.76 -8.03 -4.15
N GLY A 32 4.42 -7.51 -5.19
CA GLY A 32 5.89 -7.54 -5.27
C GLY A 32 6.58 -6.76 -4.14
N GLY A 33 5.80 -6.10 -3.28
CA GLY A 33 6.24 -5.52 -2.02
C GLY A 33 6.35 -6.62 -0.98
N TRP A 34 7.58 -6.99 -0.65
CA TRP A 34 7.87 -7.92 0.43
C TRP A 34 7.29 -7.39 1.75
N SER A 35 6.54 -8.25 2.46
CA SER A 35 5.84 -7.92 3.70
C SER A 35 6.81 -7.96 4.88
N LEU A 36 7.57 -6.88 5.03
CA LEU A 36 8.58 -6.72 6.05
C LEU A 36 8.04 -6.85 7.48
N ASP A 37 6.98 -6.11 7.74
CA ASP A 37 6.37 -5.98 9.05
C ASP A 37 4.86 -5.85 8.92
N TRP A 38 4.19 -6.03 10.05
CA TRP A 38 2.74 -5.97 10.13
C TRP A 38 2.15 -4.59 9.86
N GLY A 39 2.92 -3.52 10.07
CA GLY A 39 2.48 -2.15 9.78
C GLY A 39 2.32 -1.93 8.29
N TRP A 40 3.35 -2.24 7.51
CA TRP A 40 3.30 -2.21 6.06
C TRP A 40 2.24 -3.16 5.49
N THR A 41 2.22 -4.39 6.00
CA THR A 41 1.29 -5.44 5.57
C THR A 41 -0.17 -5.04 5.79
N SER A 42 -0.50 -4.42 6.92
CA SER A 42 -1.87 -3.98 7.23
C SER A 42 -2.40 -2.97 6.22
N GLY A 43 -1.54 -2.09 5.72
CA GLY A 43 -1.87 -1.12 4.67
C GLY A 43 -2.03 -1.76 3.29
N GLN A 44 -1.06 -2.59 2.89
CA GLN A 44 -1.11 -3.34 1.63
C GLN A 44 -2.35 -4.24 1.53
N LEU A 45 -2.81 -4.80 2.66
CA LEU A 45 -4.02 -5.59 2.73
C LEU A 45 -5.26 -4.82 2.25
N GLN A 46 -5.40 -3.55 2.66
CA GLN A 46 -6.49 -2.68 2.18
C GLN A 46 -6.30 -2.32 0.70
N GLN A 47 -5.07 -2.03 0.28
CA GLN A 47 -4.75 -1.69 -1.11
C GLN A 47 -5.09 -2.84 -2.07
N HIS A 48 -4.73 -4.07 -1.74
CA HIS A 48 -5.02 -5.26 -2.55
C HIS A 48 -6.48 -5.70 -2.42
N GLY A 49 -7.10 -5.49 -1.26
CA GLY A 49 -8.51 -5.81 -1.00
C GLY A 49 -9.51 -4.92 -1.75
N VAL A 50 -9.08 -3.79 -2.34
CA VAL A 50 -9.94 -2.87 -3.10
C VAL A 50 -10.77 -3.56 -4.18
N LEU A 51 -10.25 -4.62 -4.80
CA LEU A 51 -10.94 -5.35 -5.88
C LEU A 51 -12.09 -6.22 -5.36
N LEU A 52 -12.08 -6.57 -4.07
CA LEU A 52 -13.07 -7.47 -3.48
C LEU A 52 -14.42 -6.74 -3.29
N ALA A 53 -14.39 -5.48 -2.83
CA ALA A 53 -15.60 -4.69 -2.54
C ALA A 53 -16.55 -4.47 -3.74
N PRO A 54 -16.12 -4.05 -4.94
CA PRO A 54 -17.04 -3.89 -6.07
C PRO A 54 -17.64 -5.22 -6.53
N LEU A 55 -16.90 -6.32 -6.45
CA LEU A 55 -17.39 -7.64 -6.82
C LEU A 55 -18.40 -8.18 -5.79
N THR A 56 -18.16 -8.01 -4.50
CA THR A 56 -19.16 -8.38 -3.47
C THR A 56 -20.44 -7.58 -3.59
N ALA A 57 -20.32 -6.27 -3.87
CA ALA A 57 -21.48 -5.43 -4.14
C ALA A 57 -22.25 -5.91 -5.37
N ALA A 58 -21.55 -6.32 -6.44
CA ALA A 58 -22.16 -6.87 -7.64
C ALA A 58 -22.90 -8.20 -7.39
N LEU A 59 -22.30 -9.11 -6.62
CA LEU A 59 -22.94 -10.38 -6.21
C LEU A 59 -24.20 -10.11 -5.38
N ALA A 60 -24.14 -9.18 -4.43
CA ALA A 60 -25.30 -8.79 -3.63
C ALA A 60 -26.40 -8.12 -4.47
N ALA A 61 -26.02 -7.27 -5.42
CA ALA A 61 -26.95 -6.64 -6.36
C ALA A 61 -27.62 -7.68 -7.27
N TRP A 62 -26.86 -8.67 -7.73
CA TRP A 62 -27.39 -9.80 -8.50
C TRP A 62 -28.40 -10.60 -7.69
N ASP A 63 -28.05 -11.02 -6.47
CA ASP A 63 -28.92 -11.81 -5.60
C ASP A 63 -30.21 -11.04 -5.26
N ALA A 64 -30.10 -9.76 -4.88
CA ALA A 64 -31.26 -8.91 -4.60
C ALA A 64 -32.14 -8.66 -5.86
N SER A 65 -31.53 -8.55 -7.05
CA SER A 65 -32.28 -8.38 -8.29
C SER A 65 -33.03 -9.65 -8.71
N ARG A 66 -32.48 -10.83 -8.38
CA ARG A 66 -33.08 -12.13 -8.68
C ARG A 66 -34.39 -12.35 -7.94
N ASP A 67 -34.51 -11.84 -6.72
CA ASP A 67 -35.73 -11.96 -5.91
C ASP A 67 -36.95 -11.28 -6.55
N ARG A 68 -36.72 -10.24 -7.36
CA ARG A 68 -37.80 -9.62 -8.14
C ARG A 68 -38.36 -10.55 -9.21
N ARG A 69 -37.56 -11.50 -9.73
CA ARG A 69 -38.02 -12.48 -10.75
C ARG A 69 -39.04 -13.45 -10.18
N THR A 70 -38.87 -13.87 -8.94
CA THR A 70 -39.74 -14.89 -8.33
C THR A 70 -41.02 -14.28 -7.76
N THR A 71 -41.29 -12.99 -7.98
CA THR A 71 -42.43 -12.25 -7.41
C THR A 71 -42.55 -12.41 -5.89
N SER A 72 -41.43 -12.71 -5.21
CA SER A 72 -41.39 -12.92 -3.76
C SER A 72 -41.83 -11.67 -2.99
N ALA A 73 -41.75 -10.50 -3.63
CA ALA A 73 -42.29 -9.24 -3.12
C ALA A 73 -43.81 -9.30 -2.85
N VAL A 74 -44.58 -10.03 -3.66
CA VAL A 74 -46.04 -10.18 -3.47
C VAL A 74 -46.32 -11.06 -2.25
N LEU A 75 -45.59 -12.18 -2.12
CA LEU A 75 -45.72 -13.09 -0.98
C LEU A 75 -45.24 -12.45 0.33
N THR A 76 -44.15 -11.69 0.28
CA THR A 76 -43.61 -11.01 1.49
C THR A 76 -44.52 -9.90 1.99
N ARG A 77 -45.30 -9.25 1.11
CA ARG A 77 -46.33 -8.29 1.54
C ARG A 77 -47.49 -8.93 2.31
N THR A 78 -47.75 -10.21 2.11
CA THR A 78 -48.79 -10.93 2.86
C THR A 78 -48.30 -11.46 4.21
N TYR A 79 -47.00 -11.40 4.49
CA TYR A 79 -46.45 -11.77 5.79
C TYR A 79 -46.53 -10.58 6.78
N PRO A 80 -46.96 -10.80 8.04
CA PRO A 80 -47.05 -9.73 9.04
C PRO A 80 -45.68 -9.24 9.55
N ARG A 81 -44.58 -9.89 9.14
CA ARG A 81 -43.21 -9.53 9.55
C ARG A 81 -42.51 -8.74 8.45
N SER A 82 -41.61 -7.84 8.85
CA SER A 82 -40.80 -7.02 7.93
C SER A 82 -40.07 -7.89 6.90
N PRO A 83 -39.97 -7.48 5.63
CA PRO A 83 -39.22 -8.23 4.60
C PRO A 83 -37.69 -8.17 4.78
N LEU A 84 -37.20 -7.29 5.65
CA LEU A 84 -35.77 -7.00 5.81
C LEU A 84 -34.91 -8.22 6.20
N PRO A 85 -35.27 -9.06 7.21
CA PRO A 85 -34.44 -10.20 7.60
C PRO A 85 -34.26 -11.22 6.48
N TRP A 86 -35.28 -11.40 5.65
CA TRP A 86 -35.21 -12.31 4.50
C TRP A 86 -34.27 -11.77 3.42
N LEU A 87 -34.34 -10.46 3.15
CA LEU A 87 -33.44 -9.82 2.18
C LEU A 87 -31.98 -9.88 2.66
N LEU A 88 -31.75 -9.63 3.94
CA LEU A 88 -30.42 -9.78 4.56
C LEU A 88 -29.92 -11.23 4.49
N LEU A 89 -30.81 -12.21 4.70
CA LEU A 89 -30.47 -13.64 4.58
C LEU A 89 -29.98 -14.00 3.17
N ASN A 90 -30.57 -13.42 2.12
CA ASN A 90 -30.11 -13.64 0.74
C ASN A 90 -28.76 -13.01 0.43
N CYS A 91 -28.39 -11.96 1.15
CA CYS A 91 -27.10 -11.30 0.99
C CYS A 91 -25.95 -12.06 1.67
N VAL A 92 -26.25 -13.06 2.51
CA VAL A 92 -25.23 -13.85 3.23
C VAL A 92 -24.28 -14.54 2.26
N GLY A 93 -24.76 -15.01 1.09
CA GLY A 93 -23.90 -15.65 0.09
C GLY A 93 -22.82 -14.72 -0.46
N ALA A 94 -23.19 -13.49 -0.81
CA ALA A 94 -22.26 -12.47 -1.28
C ALA A 94 -21.28 -12.04 -0.18
N LEU A 95 -21.76 -11.91 1.06
CA LEU A 95 -20.90 -11.59 2.21
C LEU A 95 -19.87 -12.68 2.48
N LEU A 96 -20.30 -13.96 2.49
CA LEU A 96 -19.38 -15.09 2.66
C LEU A 96 -18.35 -15.17 1.54
N ALA A 97 -18.75 -14.88 0.29
CA ALA A 97 -17.81 -14.81 -0.83
C ALA A 97 -16.75 -13.71 -0.62
N GLY A 98 -17.18 -12.51 -0.23
CA GLY A 98 -16.29 -11.42 0.13
C GLY A 98 -15.32 -11.76 1.24
N LEU A 99 -15.85 -12.26 2.36
CA LEU A 99 -15.04 -12.63 3.52
C LEU A 99 -14.07 -13.76 3.16
N ALA A 100 -14.47 -14.75 2.36
CA ALA A 100 -13.57 -15.82 1.92
C ALA A 100 -12.39 -15.29 1.06
N GLY A 101 -12.66 -14.30 0.20
CA GLY A 101 -11.60 -13.59 -0.54
C GLY A 101 -10.68 -12.79 0.39
N TRP A 102 -11.25 -12.07 1.35
CA TRP A 102 -10.48 -11.30 2.34
C TRP A 102 -9.62 -12.19 3.22
N THR A 103 -10.16 -13.31 3.72
CA THR A 103 -9.40 -14.26 4.53
C THR A 103 -8.29 -14.90 3.73
N ALA A 104 -8.53 -15.25 2.46
CA ALA A 104 -7.50 -15.82 1.59
C ALA A 104 -6.35 -14.82 1.35
N LEU A 105 -6.69 -13.57 1.05
CA LEU A 105 -5.73 -12.48 0.92
C LEU A 105 -4.93 -12.29 2.22
N PHE A 106 -5.60 -12.19 3.38
CA PHE A 106 -4.96 -12.06 4.68
C PHE A 106 -4.05 -13.23 4.99
N THR A 107 -4.46 -14.47 4.70
CA THR A 107 -3.65 -15.68 4.93
C THR A 107 -2.38 -15.66 4.08
N VAL A 108 -2.46 -15.32 2.79
CA VAL A 108 -1.26 -15.23 1.94
C VAL A 108 -0.28 -14.18 2.48
N MET A 109 -0.76 -13.00 2.82
CA MET A 109 0.09 -11.93 3.36
C MET A 109 0.65 -12.30 4.74
N ALA A 110 -0.15 -12.92 5.61
CA ALA A 110 0.27 -13.37 6.93
C ALA A 110 1.39 -14.43 6.88
N LEU A 111 1.39 -15.27 5.84
CA LEU A 111 2.45 -16.26 5.60
C LEU A 111 3.72 -15.65 5.02
N ASP A 112 3.62 -14.48 4.36
CA ASP A 112 4.76 -13.74 3.81
C ASP A 112 5.44 -12.82 4.83
N VAL A 113 4.73 -12.42 5.90
CA VAL A 113 5.30 -11.55 6.94
C VAL A 113 6.44 -12.24 7.69
N GLN A 114 7.62 -11.63 7.66
CA GLN A 114 8.81 -12.13 8.36
C GLN A 114 9.09 -11.40 9.68
N GLY A 115 8.64 -10.16 9.81
CA GLY A 115 8.81 -9.34 11.00
C GLY A 115 8.03 -9.87 12.21
N ARG A 116 8.54 -9.56 13.41
CA ARG A 116 7.80 -9.75 14.66
C ARG A 116 6.72 -8.66 14.79
N GLY A 117 5.72 -8.91 15.63
CA GLY A 117 4.66 -7.95 15.93
C GLY A 117 3.27 -8.50 15.64
N SER A 118 2.28 -7.61 15.62
CA SER A 118 0.89 -7.94 15.31
C SER A 118 0.31 -6.96 14.29
N PRO A 119 -0.66 -7.40 13.47
CA PRO A 119 -1.37 -6.50 12.58
C PRO A 119 -2.04 -5.37 13.34
N TYR A 120 -2.15 -4.21 12.70
CA TYR A 120 -3.02 -3.14 13.17
C TYR A 120 -4.47 -3.56 12.93
N TRP A 121 -5.05 -4.30 13.88
CA TRP A 121 -6.40 -4.87 13.75
C TRP A 121 -7.46 -3.82 13.42
N SER A 122 -7.33 -2.59 13.93
CA SER A 122 -8.25 -1.50 13.60
C SER A 122 -8.24 -1.15 12.10
N VAL A 123 -7.08 -1.27 11.44
CA VAL A 123 -6.93 -1.07 9.99
C VAL A 123 -7.32 -2.34 9.24
N VAL A 124 -6.87 -3.53 9.66
CA VAL A 124 -7.21 -4.81 9.00
C VAL A 124 -8.72 -5.04 8.97
N LEU A 125 -9.43 -4.73 10.05
CA LEU A 125 -10.88 -4.96 10.15
C LEU A 125 -11.72 -3.94 9.35
N LEU A 126 -11.14 -2.86 8.81
CA LEU A 126 -11.83 -1.97 7.86
C LEU A 126 -12.24 -2.70 6.58
N GLY A 127 -11.47 -3.71 6.15
CA GLY A 127 -11.74 -4.47 4.93
C GLY A 127 -13.05 -5.23 5.02
N PRO A 128 -13.22 -6.14 6.00
CA PRO A 128 -14.48 -6.83 6.26
C PRO A 128 -15.68 -5.88 6.46
N LEU A 129 -15.48 -4.75 7.15
CA LEU A 129 -16.53 -3.75 7.31
C LEU A 129 -16.91 -3.12 5.96
N CYS A 130 -15.93 -2.79 5.11
CA CYS A 130 -16.14 -2.28 3.78
C CYS A 130 -16.88 -3.29 2.90
N LEU A 131 -16.55 -4.59 3.00
CA LEU A 131 -17.26 -5.66 2.29
C LEU A 131 -18.73 -5.77 2.75
N LEU A 132 -18.99 -5.65 4.06
CA LEU A 132 -20.36 -5.61 4.58
C LEU A 132 -21.14 -4.42 4.03
N ALA A 133 -20.56 -3.22 4.06
CA ALA A 133 -21.19 -2.02 3.51
C ALA A 133 -21.43 -2.18 2.00
N ALA A 134 -20.47 -2.72 1.26
CA ALA A 134 -20.56 -3.00 -0.17
C ALA A 134 -21.71 -3.97 -0.49
N VAL A 135 -21.88 -5.04 0.29
CA VAL A 135 -23.01 -5.97 0.18
C VAL A 135 -24.34 -5.25 0.39
N LEU A 136 -24.46 -4.42 1.43
CA LEU A 136 -25.71 -3.70 1.72
C LEU A 136 -26.05 -2.67 0.63
N VAL A 137 -25.05 -1.90 0.18
CA VAL A 137 -25.19 -0.94 -0.93
C VAL A 137 -25.59 -1.67 -2.22
N GLY A 138 -24.93 -2.79 -2.52
CA GLY A 138 -25.25 -3.63 -3.67
C GLY A 138 -26.66 -4.18 -3.61
N ALA A 139 -27.09 -4.69 -2.45
CA ALA A 139 -28.45 -5.18 -2.24
C ALA A 139 -29.51 -4.07 -2.41
N ALA A 140 -29.26 -2.89 -1.85
CA ALA A 140 -30.11 -1.71 -2.02
C ALA A 140 -30.25 -1.32 -3.50
N ALA A 141 -29.12 -1.17 -4.20
CA ALA A 141 -29.11 -0.85 -5.61
C ALA A 141 -29.75 -1.95 -6.47
N GLY A 142 -29.49 -3.22 -6.19
CA GLY A 142 -30.07 -4.38 -6.87
C GLY A 142 -31.59 -4.47 -6.76
N ARG A 143 -32.17 -3.91 -5.69
CA ARG A 143 -33.61 -3.79 -5.50
C ARG A 143 -34.25 -2.71 -6.38
N HIS A 144 -33.53 -1.63 -6.68
CA HIS A 144 -34.05 -0.46 -7.39
C HIS A 144 -33.65 -0.36 -8.87
N LEU A 145 -32.45 -0.82 -9.24
CA LEU A 145 -31.93 -0.73 -10.61
C LEU A 145 -32.58 -1.76 -11.56
N PRO A 146 -32.51 -1.58 -12.89
CA PRO A 146 -32.93 -2.59 -13.85
C PRO A 146 -32.16 -3.91 -13.66
N ARG A 147 -32.88 -5.04 -13.70
CA ARG A 147 -32.34 -6.36 -13.35
C ARG A 147 -31.03 -6.72 -14.08
N TYR A 148 -30.97 -6.50 -15.39
CA TYR A 148 -29.83 -6.91 -16.21
C TYR A 148 -28.60 -6.00 -16.03
N LEU A 149 -28.81 -4.80 -15.50
CA LEU A 149 -27.76 -3.79 -15.35
C LEU A 149 -27.34 -3.58 -13.89
N ALA A 150 -28.09 -4.10 -12.92
CA ALA A 150 -27.83 -3.88 -11.50
C ALA A 150 -26.40 -4.28 -11.09
N ALA A 151 -26.00 -5.53 -11.34
CA ALA A 151 -24.68 -6.02 -10.99
C ALA A 151 -23.52 -5.24 -11.66
N PRO A 152 -23.49 -5.05 -13.00
CA PRO A 152 -22.40 -4.32 -13.64
C PRO A 152 -22.36 -2.83 -13.26
N ILE A 153 -23.51 -2.15 -13.16
CA ILE A 153 -23.54 -0.73 -12.73
C ILE A 153 -22.99 -0.60 -11.31
N VAL A 154 -23.43 -1.45 -10.38
CA VAL A 154 -22.96 -1.42 -8.99
C VAL A 154 -21.45 -1.70 -8.91
N ALA A 155 -20.95 -2.69 -9.65
CA ALA A 155 -19.52 -2.99 -9.69
C ALA A 155 -18.70 -1.76 -10.12
N VAL A 156 -19.10 -1.12 -11.22
CA VAL A 156 -18.42 0.06 -11.77
C VAL A 156 -18.51 1.24 -10.81
N VAL A 157 -19.71 1.55 -10.27
CA VAL A 157 -19.89 2.69 -9.37
C VAL A 157 -19.09 2.52 -8.07
N VAL A 158 -19.11 1.33 -7.47
CA VAL A 158 -18.32 1.06 -6.25
C VAL A 158 -16.83 1.12 -6.55
N TRP A 159 -16.38 0.56 -7.67
CA TRP A 159 -14.98 0.63 -8.07
C TRP A 159 -14.53 2.08 -8.33
N VAL A 160 -15.31 2.87 -9.08
CA VAL A 160 -15.04 4.29 -9.33
C VAL A 160 -15.01 5.08 -8.03
N GLY A 161 -15.94 4.82 -7.10
CA GLY A 161 -15.96 5.49 -5.80
C GLY A 161 -14.69 5.22 -4.98
N LEU A 162 -14.22 3.97 -4.93
CA LEU A 162 -12.99 3.59 -4.25
C LEU A 162 -11.74 4.14 -4.95
N ALA A 163 -11.68 4.03 -6.28
CA ALA A 163 -10.56 4.51 -7.09
C ALA A 163 -10.42 6.03 -7.06
N TYR A 164 -11.53 6.75 -7.24
CA TYR A 164 -11.57 8.21 -7.17
C TYR A 164 -11.28 8.71 -5.76
N GLY A 165 -11.83 8.05 -4.73
CA GLY A 165 -11.48 8.33 -3.34
C GLY A 165 -9.97 8.25 -3.16
N SER A 166 -9.37 7.08 -3.37
CA SER A 166 -7.93 6.85 -3.17
C SER A 166 -7.02 7.77 -4.00
N GLY A 167 -7.45 8.19 -5.19
CA GLY A 167 -6.65 9.02 -6.12
C GLY A 167 -6.93 10.53 -6.06
N SER A 168 -7.81 11.00 -5.19
CA SER A 168 -8.21 12.41 -5.14
C SER A 168 -7.13 13.29 -4.49
N ASP A 169 -6.81 14.43 -5.12
CA ASP A 169 -5.92 15.46 -4.55
C ASP A 169 -6.50 16.13 -3.30
N ASN A 170 -7.84 16.10 -3.13
CA ASN A 170 -8.47 16.58 -1.90
C ASN A 170 -8.24 15.57 -0.77
N PRO A 171 -7.51 15.96 0.31
CA PRO A 171 -7.17 15.05 1.39
C PRO A 171 -8.42 14.53 2.11
N LEU A 172 -9.50 15.29 2.23
CA LEU A 172 -10.70 14.78 2.90
C LEU A 172 -11.33 13.63 2.11
N LEU A 173 -11.44 13.77 0.78
CA LEU A 173 -12.00 12.71 -0.08
C LEU A 173 -11.09 11.48 -0.13
N ALA A 174 -9.77 11.69 -0.19
CA ALA A 174 -8.78 10.62 -0.12
C ALA A 174 -8.94 9.77 1.14
N ARG A 175 -9.26 10.40 2.27
CA ARG A 175 -9.29 9.74 3.58
C ARG A 175 -10.62 9.07 3.90
N LEU A 176 -11.69 9.40 3.18
CA LEU A 176 -12.96 8.68 3.24
C LEU A 176 -12.86 7.30 2.56
N SER A 177 -11.88 7.10 1.67
CA SER A 177 -11.56 5.79 1.11
C SER A 177 -10.91 4.91 2.18
N ALA A 178 -11.38 3.67 2.33
CA ALA A 178 -10.70 2.64 3.11
C ALA A 178 -9.38 2.18 2.45
N VAL A 179 -9.21 2.50 1.17
CA VAL A 179 -8.08 2.13 0.34
C VAL A 179 -7.16 3.34 0.27
N ASP A 180 -6.10 3.31 1.06
CA ASP A 180 -5.05 4.32 0.99
C ASP A 180 -3.67 3.69 0.81
N ARG A 181 -2.82 4.40 0.07
CA ARG A 181 -1.46 3.96 -0.28
C ARG A 181 -0.41 4.37 0.74
N GLN A 182 -0.75 5.26 1.68
CA GLN A 182 0.24 5.92 2.56
C GLN A 182 0.31 5.31 3.96
N CYS A 183 -0.59 4.40 4.32
CA CYS A 183 -0.44 3.62 5.54
C CYS A 183 0.15 2.24 5.21
N CYS A 184 1.10 1.70 5.96
CA CYS A 184 1.85 2.35 7.04
C CYS A 184 3.33 2.01 6.86
N GLU A 185 4.16 3.01 6.59
CA GLU A 185 5.62 2.84 6.72
C GLU A 185 5.97 2.42 8.15
N VAL A 186 7.09 1.71 8.32
CA VAL A 186 7.62 1.26 9.62
C VAL A 186 7.74 2.40 10.63
N SER A 187 8.08 3.59 10.12
CA SER A 187 8.26 4.84 10.86
C SER A 187 6.96 5.45 11.39
N ALA A 188 5.82 4.91 10.99
CA ALA A 188 4.52 5.55 11.09
C ALA A 188 3.47 4.60 11.67
N GLN A 189 2.62 5.12 12.54
CA GLN A 189 1.51 4.39 13.13
C GLN A 189 0.18 5.02 12.72
N PRO A 190 -0.91 4.24 12.61
CA PRO A 190 -2.22 4.78 12.25
C PRO A 190 -2.75 5.71 13.35
N VAL A 191 -3.18 6.91 12.96
CA VAL A 191 -3.89 7.86 13.80
C VAL A 191 -5.26 7.28 14.11
N GLN A 192 -5.46 6.83 15.35
CA GLN A 192 -6.66 6.08 15.74
C GLN A 192 -7.95 6.90 15.53
N ALA A 193 -7.90 8.23 15.71
CA ALA A 193 -9.02 9.10 15.44
C ALA A 193 -9.43 9.06 13.95
N THR A 194 -8.47 9.15 13.03
CA THR A 194 -8.75 9.10 11.58
C THR A 194 -9.31 7.73 11.18
N VAL A 195 -8.75 6.64 11.72
CA VAL A 195 -9.29 5.27 11.52
C VAL A 195 -10.73 5.18 12.05
N ALA A 196 -11.01 5.70 13.25
CA ALA A 196 -12.38 5.74 13.78
C ALA A 196 -13.34 6.54 12.89
N GLY A 197 -12.88 7.66 12.31
CA GLY A 197 -13.62 8.41 11.30
C GLY A 197 -13.98 7.55 10.08
N GLN A 198 -13.03 6.75 9.57
CA GLN A 198 -13.28 5.81 8.47
C GLN A 198 -14.29 4.73 8.85
N TRP A 199 -14.18 4.15 10.05
CA TRP A 199 -15.15 3.18 10.58
C TRP A 199 -16.57 3.76 10.59
N LEU A 200 -16.73 4.98 11.12
CA LEU A 200 -18.01 5.67 11.18
C LEU A 200 -18.55 6.00 9.79
N TRP A 201 -17.69 6.41 8.85
CA TRP A 201 -18.08 6.66 7.46
C TRP A 201 -18.62 5.41 6.78
N ILE A 202 -17.90 4.29 6.87
CA ILE A 202 -18.33 3.03 6.25
C ILE A 202 -19.61 2.51 6.93
N ALA A 203 -19.71 2.66 8.26
CA ALA A 203 -20.93 2.34 8.99
C ALA A 203 -22.12 3.23 8.54
N ALA A 204 -21.89 4.52 8.30
CA ALA A 204 -22.91 5.43 7.76
C ALA A 204 -23.44 4.94 6.39
N LEU A 205 -22.56 4.49 5.49
CA LEU A 205 -22.94 3.92 4.21
C LEU A 205 -23.76 2.63 4.35
N ALA A 206 -23.35 1.75 5.26
CA ALA A 206 -24.10 0.52 5.58
C ALA A 206 -25.50 0.83 6.11
N VAL A 207 -25.62 1.75 7.08
CA VAL A 207 -26.91 2.16 7.67
C VAL A 207 -27.79 2.87 6.64
N ALA A 208 -27.21 3.74 5.79
CA ALA A 208 -27.94 4.39 4.70
C ALA A 208 -28.52 3.38 3.72
N ALA A 209 -27.75 2.34 3.35
CA ALA A 209 -28.23 1.27 2.48
C ALA A 209 -29.39 0.48 3.14
N ILE A 210 -29.32 0.21 4.44
CA ILE A 210 -30.43 -0.41 5.19
C ILE A 210 -31.66 0.50 5.20
N ALA A 211 -31.48 1.82 5.39
CA ALA A 211 -32.58 2.79 5.32
C ALA A 211 -33.26 2.77 3.94
N VAL A 212 -32.47 2.70 2.86
CA VAL A 212 -32.97 2.56 1.48
C VAL A 212 -33.76 1.26 1.31
N LEU A 213 -33.26 0.13 1.83
CA LEU A 213 -33.96 -1.15 1.80
C LEU A 213 -35.30 -1.12 2.58
N ALA A 214 -35.38 -0.28 3.60
CA ALA A 214 -36.56 -0.08 4.45
C ALA A 214 -37.52 1.02 3.97
N LEU A 215 -37.27 1.69 2.83
CA LEU A 215 -38.11 2.79 2.31
C LEU A 215 -39.62 2.51 2.23
N PRO A 216 -40.10 1.29 1.92
CA PRO A 216 -41.53 1.00 1.94
C PRO A 216 -42.20 1.22 3.30
N GLU A 217 -41.42 1.25 4.38
CA GLU A 217 -41.86 1.46 5.75
C GLU A 217 -41.24 2.77 6.26
N VAL A 218 -41.80 3.91 5.85
CA VAL A 218 -41.23 5.25 6.11
C VAL A 218 -40.86 5.45 7.59
N ALA A 219 -41.73 5.02 8.51
CA ALA A 219 -41.50 5.09 9.96
C ALA A 219 -40.23 4.37 10.45
N ARG A 220 -39.77 3.33 9.74
CA ARG A 220 -38.51 2.63 10.03
C ARG A 220 -37.32 3.20 9.26
N SER A 221 -37.54 3.67 8.04
CA SER A 221 -36.47 4.25 7.21
C SER A 221 -35.96 5.60 7.75
N ALA A 222 -36.86 6.45 8.27
CA ALA A 222 -36.53 7.78 8.76
C ALA A 222 -35.47 7.78 9.88
N PRO A 223 -35.62 7.03 10.99
CA PRO A 223 -34.60 7.02 12.05
C PRO A 223 -33.26 6.46 11.55
N LEU A 224 -33.26 5.45 10.66
CA LEU A 224 -32.04 4.91 10.08
C LEU A 224 -31.32 5.94 9.19
N ALA A 225 -32.08 6.69 8.38
CA ALA A 225 -31.52 7.78 7.58
C ALA A 225 -30.89 8.87 8.45
N VAL A 226 -31.57 9.27 9.55
CA VAL A 226 -31.01 10.22 10.52
C VAL A 226 -29.72 9.70 11.15
N ILE A 227 -29.71 8.43 11.60
CA ILE A 227 -28.50 7.80 12.16
C ILE A 227 -27.37 7.80 11.14
N ALA A 228 -27.63 7.44 9.87
CA ALA A 228 -26.63 7.45 8.82
C ALA A 228 -26.04 8.86 8.60
N VAL A 229 -26.89 9.89 8.57
CA VAL A 229 -26.45 11.28 8.44
C VAL A 229 -25.59 11.70 9.62
N VAL A 230 -26.02 11.40 10.85
CA VAL A 230 -25.26 11.73 12.07
C VAL A 230 -23.88 11.05 12.05
N LEU A 231 -23.83 9.74 11.75
CA LEU A 231 -22.56 9.01 11.63
C LEU A 231 -21.65 9.61 10.56
N GLY A 232 -22.19 9.97 9.40
CA GLY A 232 -21.43 10.59 8.32
C GLY A 232 -20.88 11.97 8.70
N VAL A 233 -21.68 12.80 9.38
CA VAL A 233 -21.24 14.12 9.87
C VAL A 233 -20.15 13.98 10.91
N VAL A 234 -20.30 13.09 11.89
CA VAL A 234 -19.29 12.84 12.92
C VAL A 234 -18.00 12.30 12.29
N ALA A 235 -18.10 11.36 11.35
CA ALA A 235 -16.95 10.84 10.61
C ALA A 235 -16.17 11.97 9.91
N VAL A 236 -16.86 12.82 9.14
CA VAL A 236 -16.25 13.95 8.44
C VAL A 236 -15.65 14.98 9.40
N SER A 237 -16.30 15.23 10.55
CA SER A 237 -15.76 16.12 11.59
C SER A 237 -14.43 15.60 12.13
N ILE A 238 -14.37 14.32 12.53
CA ILE A 238 -13.15 13.70 13.06
C ILE A 238 -12.03 13.74 12.02
N LEU A 239 -12.32 13.43 10.75
CA LEU A 239 -11.34 13.48 9.67
C LEU A 239 -10.81 14.90 9.40
N ARG A 240 -11.65 15.92 9.58
CA ARG A 240 -11.23 17.33 9.47
C ARG A 240 -10.34 17.73 10.64
N ASP A 241 -10.70 17.35 11.86
CA ASP A 241 -9.97 17.70 13.07
C ASP A 241 -8.56 17.08 13.11
N THR A 242 -8.38 15.91 12.51
CA THR A 242 -7.04 15.29 12.35
C THR A 242 -6.24 15.86 11.16
N GLY A 243 -6.77 16.86 10.45
CA GLY A 243 -6.19 17.40 9.22
C GLY A 243 -6.08 16.36 8.10
N GLY A 244 -6.87 15.29 8.17
CA GLY A 244 -6.77 14.16 7.25
C GLY A 244 -5.45 13.38 7.36
N ARG A 245 -4.76 13.39 8.51
CA ARG A 245 -3.55 12.56 8.71
C ARG A 245 -3.96 11.12 8.99
N LEU A 246 -3.58 10.15 8.14
CA LEU A 246 -3.78 8.72 8.46
C LEU A 246 -2.74 8.20 9.41
N THR A 247 -1.53 8.72 9.28
CA THR A 247 -0.39 8.25 10.04
C THR A 247 0.24 9.39 10.81
N GLU A 248 0.79 9.02 11.95
CA GLU A 248 1.65 9.85 12.76
C GLU A 248 2.97 9.14 12.98
N ALA A 249 4.03 9.91 13.25
CA ALA A 249 5.32 9.34 13.56
C ALA A 249 5.17 8.41 14.78
N ARG A 250 5.61 7.17 14.63
CA ARG A 250 5.64 6.21 15.72
C ARG A 250 6.60 6.72 16.78
N GLN A 251 6.20 6.71 18.05
CA GLN A 251 7.14 7.02 19.12
C GLN A 251 8.19 5.91 19.21
N PRO A 252 9.49 6.23 19.19
CA PRO A 252 10.54 5.23 19.34
C PRO A 252 10.62 4.78 20.79
N THR A 253 9.67 3.94 21.22
CA THR A 253 9.61 3.44 22.60
C THR A 253 10.67 2.36 22.88
N ALA A 254 11.22 1.77 21.82
CA ALA A 254 12.36 0.85 21.87
C ALA A 254 13.05 0.84 20.50
N GLU A 255 14.38 0.83 20.50
CA GLU A 255 15.21 0.63 19.32
C GLU A 255 16.23 -0.48 19.63
N SER A 256 16.64 -1.22 18.61
CA SER A 256 17.68 -2.24 18.72
C SER A 256 18.93 -1.74 18.01
N CYS A 257 19.98 -1.46 18.78
CA CYS A 257 21.25 -0.98 18.25
C CYS A 257 22.34 -2.04 18.33
N GLY A 258 23.23 -2.04 17.35
CA GLY A 258 24.49 -2.77 17.37
C GLY A 258 25.63 -1.85 16.95
N THR A 259 26.80 -2.05 17.53
CA THR A 259 28.00 -1.27 17.21
C THR A 259 29.14 -2.19 16.82
N ARG A 260 29.86 -1.86 15.74
CA ARG A 260 31.07 -2.55 15.28
C ARG A 260 31.99 -1.54 14.59
N ASP A 261 33.29 -1.59 14.88
CA ASP A 261 34.32 -0.75 14.23
C ASP A 261 33.98 0.76 14.23
N GLY A 262 33.41 1.26 15.33
CA GLY A 262 32.99 2.66 15.47
C GLY A 262 31.68 3.03 14.75
N VAL A 263 31.07 2.10 14.00
CA VAL A 263 29.76 2.27 13.38
C VAL A 263 28.68 1.77 14.31
N THR A 264 27.65 2.57 14.53
CA THR A 264 26.40 2.17 15.21
C THR A 264 25.25 2.13 14.22
N VAL A 265 24.54 1.00 14.20
CA VAL A 265 23.30 0.80 13.46
C VAL A 265 22.17 0.61 14.45
N CYS A 266 21.13 1.44 14.39
CA CYS A 266 19.91 1.26 15.17
C CYS A 266 18.71 1.04 14.25
N MET A 267 17.91 0.01 14.58
CA MET A 267 16.73 -0.40 13.84
C MET A 267 15.52 -0.54 14.76
N TRP A 268 14.34 -0.57 14.18
CA TRP A 268 13.12 -0.89 14.93
C TRP A 268 13.22 -2.30 15.52
N PRO A 269 12.61 -2.59 16.68
CA PRO A 269 12.69 -3.89 17.33
C PRO A 269 12.26 -5.06 16.44
N GLU A 270 11.29 -4.82 15.56
CA GLU A 270 10.79 -5.80 14.60
C GLU A 270 11.85 -6.18 13.54
N HIS A 271 12.83 -5.30 13.30
CA HIS A 271 13.93 -5.46 12.34
C HIS A 271 15.29 -5.70 12.99
N ALA A 272 15.33 -6.00 14.29
CA ALA A 272 16.58 -6.23 15.04
C ALA A 272 17.48 -7.32 14.41
N ALA A 273 16.89 -8.31 13.73
CA ALA A 273 17.65 -9.35 13.03
C ALA A 273 18.53 -8.81 11.88
N GLY A 274 18.16 -7.66 11.30
CA GLY A 274 18.89 -7.00 10.21
C GLY A 274 20.13 -6.22 10.65
N VAL A 275 20.26 -5.89 11.95
CA VAL A 275 21.35 -5.04 12.47
C VAL A 275 22.73 -5.59 12.10
N ASN A 276 22.96 -6.89 12.29
CA ASN A 276 24.25 -7.51 11.98
C ASN A 276 24.55 -7.56 10.48
N ALA A 277 23.52 -7.70 9.63
CA ALA A 277 23.67 -7.67 8.18
C ALA A 277 24.05 -6.25 7.71
N TRP A 278 23.38 -5.23 8.24
CA TRP A 278 23.73 -3.83 8.01
C TRP A 278 25.13 -3.48 8.49
N LEU A 279 25.54 -3.90 9.69
CA LEU A 279 26.90 -3.67 10.17
C LEU A 279 27.96 -4.27 9.22
N ARG A 280 27.75 -5.48 8.69
CA ARG A 280 28.67 -6.07 7.69
C ARG A 280 28.69 -5.28 6.38
N ALA A 281 27.51 -4.96 5.85
CA ALA A 281 27.40 -4.18 4.61
C ALA A 281 28.04 -2.80 4.76
N ILE A 282 27.82 -2.12 5.88
CA ILE A 282 28.43 -0.82 6.16
C ILE A 282 29.94 -0.95 6.31
N SER A 283 30.46 -1.93 7.08
CA SER A 283 31.91 -2.15 7.16
C SER A 283 32.55 -2.34 5.78
N ARG A 284 31.93 -3.13 4.90
CA ARG A 284 32.39 -3.30 3.52
C ARG A 284 32.30 -2.01 2.72
N TYR A 285 31.19 -1.29 2.82
CA TYR A 285 31.02 0.02 2.20
C TYR A 285 32.10 1.02 2.65
N ARG A 286 32.42 1.08 3.96
CA ARG A 286 33.51 1.91 4.47
C ARG A 286 34.85 1.52 3.87
N ALA A 287 35.15 0.23 3.80
CA ALA A 287 36.40 -0.25 3.24
C ALA A 287 36.52 0.08 1.74
N VAL A 288 35.46 -0.14 0.96
CA VAL A 288 35.47 0.09 -0.50
C VAL A 288 35.55 1.57 -0.85
N PHE A 289 34.91 2.45 -0.07
CA PHE A 289 34.77 3.88 -0.36
C PHE A 289 35.47 4.77 0.69
N ALA A 290 36.49 4.26 1.38
CA ALA A 290 37.23 4.99 2.41
C ALA A 290 37.87 6.29 1.88
N ASP A 291 38.11 6.35 0.57
CA ASP A 291 38.80 7.45 -0.09
C ASP A 291 37.86 8.56 -0.60
N LEU A 292 36.55 8.40 -0.47
CA LEU A 292 35.55 9.37 -0.95
C LEU A 292 35.06 10.36 0.13
N GLY A 293 35.69 10.36 1.30
CA GLY A 293 35.42 11.31 2.39
C GLY A 293 34.97 10.64 3.69
N ALA A 294 34.69 11.47 4.69
CA ALA A 294 34.19 11.00 5.97
C ALA A 294 32.82 10.35 5.80
N GLN A 295 32.65 9.16 6.36
CA GLN A 295 31.39 8.43 6.30
C GLN A 295 30.67 8.51 7.66
N PRO A 296 29.33 8.48 7.70
CA PRO A 296 28.57 8.53 8.94
C PRO A 296 28.96 7.40 9.89
N ASP A 297 29.10 7.69 11.18
CA ASP A 297 29.27 6.68 12.24
C ASP A 297 27.93 6.15 12.76
N LEU A 298 26.83 6.88 12.53
CA LEU A 298 25.50 6.53 12.99
C LEU A 298 24.54 6.32 11.81
N TYR A 299 23.95 5.13 11.76
CA TYR A 299 22.90 4.76 10.82
C TYR A 299 21.63 4.44 11.60
N LEU A 300 20.54 5.12 11.24
CA LEU A 300 19.24 4.95 11.87
C LEU A 300 18.23 4.49 10.83
N GLU A 301 17.44 3.49 11.16
CA GLU A 301 16.28 3.16 10.34
C GLU A 301 15.31 4.35 10.24
N HIS A 302 14.65 4.51 9.09
CA HIS A 302 13.67 5.58 8.88
C HIS A 302 12.65 5.66 10.02
N GLY A 303 12.42 6.87 10.53
CA GLY A 303 11.51 7.16 11.65
C GLY A 303 12.15 7.17 13.04
N LEU A 304 13.29 6.51 13.25
CA LEU A 304 13.96 6.54 14.55
C LEU A 304 14.59 7.90 14.82
N ARG A 305 14.43 8.45 16.03
CA ARG A 305 15.05 9.72 16.47
C ARG A 305 14.90 10.82 15.39
N PRO A 306 13.68 11.29 15.11
CA PRO A 306 13.46 12.34 14.12
C PRO A 306 14.29 13.58 14.50
N GLY A 307 15.14 14.05 13.58
CA GLY A 307 16.05 15.18 13.81
C GLY A 307 17.49 14.82 14.19
N ALA A 308 17.80 13.56 14.48
CA ALA A 308 19.19 13.14 14.64
C ALA A 308 19.94 13.20 13.29
N GLU A 309 21.16 13.76 13.32
CA GLU A 309 22.12 13.71 12.21
C GLU A 309 22.66 12.28 12.07
N ALA A 310 21.99 11.50 11.24
CA ALA A 310 22.33 10.11 10.98
C ALA A 310 21.89 9.70 9.57
N GLU A 311 22.62 8.73 9.01
CA GLU A 311 22.29 8.17 7.71
C GLU A 311 21.04 7.27 7.81
N ARG A 312 20.07 7.44 6.89
CA ARG A 312 18.73 6.86 7.04
C ARG A 312 18.57 5.55 6.30
N ILE A 313 18.70 4.43 6.98
CA ILE A 313 18.60 3.11 6.35
C ILE A 313 17.15 2.59 6.33
N GLY A 314 16.91 1.62 5.46
CA GLY A 314 15.66 0.86 5.43
C GLY A 314 15.81 -0.50 6.11
N PRO A 315 14.72 -1.21 6.32
CA PRO A 315 14.78 -2.59 6.77
C PRO A 315 15.46 -3.50 5.73
N MET A 316 16.20 -4.50 6.22
CA MET A 316 17.01 -5.41 5.39
C MET A 316 16.13 -6.50 4.79
N ARG A 317 16.23 -6.76 3.47
CA ARG A 317 15.53 -7.89 2.84
C ARG A 317 16.27 -9.22 2.97
N PRO A 318 15.56 -10.34 3.22
CA PRO A 318 16.14 -11.68 3.39
C PRO A 318 16.80 -12.16 2.10
N ASP A 319 16.27 -11.73 0.96
CA ASP A 319 16.73 -12.05 -0.39
C ASP A 319 17.75 -11.05 -0.93
N VAL A 320 17.95 -9.90 -0.25
CA VAL A 320 18.89 -8.88 -0.69
C VAL A 320 20.30 -9.30 -0.31
N ALA A 321 21.14 -9.46 -1.33
CA ALA A 321 22.54 -9.78 -1.12
C ALA A 321 23.26 -8.56 -0.52
N GLU A 322 24.31 -8.81 0.28
CA GLU A 322 25.11 -7.74 0.89
C GLU A 322 25.62 -6.72 -0.14
N VAL A 323 25.98 -7.18 -1.34
CA VAL A 323 26.41 -6.35 -2.46
C VAL A 323 25.38 -5.29 -2.85
N ASP A 324 24.09 -5.65 -2.82
CA ASP A 324 23.00 -4.75 -3.21
C ASP A 324 22.76 -3.70 -2.12
N VAL A 325 22.96 -4.06 -0.85
CA VAL A 325 22.95 -3.11 0.28
C VAL A 325 24.08 -2.10 0.14
N VAL A 326 25.31 -2.58 -0.12
CA VAL A 326 26.48 -1.73 -0.34
C VAL A 326 26.26 -0.81 -1.53
N MET A 327 25.65 -1.31 -2.61
CA MET A 327 25.27 -0.50 -3.76
C MET A 327 24.25 0.58 -3.38
N SER A 328 23.23 0.23 -2.59
CA SER A 328 22.24 1.23 -2.14
C SER A 328 22.85 2.34 -1.30
N LEU A 329 23.86 2.03 -0.47
CA LEU A 329 24.63 3.02 0.29
C LEU A 329 25.51 3.87 -0.64
N ALA A 330 26.19 3.23 -1.59
CA ALA A 330 27.04 3.92 -2.57
C ALA A 330 26.28 4.90 -3.46
N GLN A 331 25.05 4.55 -3.86
CA GLN A 331 24.19 5.43 -4.64
C GLN A 331 23.82 6.72 -3.89
N ARG A 332 23.83 6.72 -2.55
CA ARG A 332 23.54 7.92 -1.74
C ARG A 332 24.70 8.88 -1.60
N LEU A 333 25.90 8.46 -2.00
CA LEU A 333 27.03 9.38 -2.17
C LEU A 333 26.80 10.38 -3.31
N VAL A 334 25.83 10.08 -4.19
CA VAL A 334 25.37 10.97 -5.25
C VAL A 334 24.17 11.77 -4.74
N PRO A 335 24.17 13.11 -4.84
CA PRO A 335 23.04 13.92 -4.39
C PRO A 335 21.77 13.56 -5.16
N ALA A 336 20.63 13.72 -4.49
CA ALA A 336 19.34 13.58 -5.14
C ALA A 336 19.28 14.52 -6.38
N PRO A 337 18.74 14.06 -7.52
CA PRO A 337 18.66 14.88 -8.71
C PRO A 337 17.89 16.19 -8.43
N PRO A 338 18.35 17.34 -8.97
CA PRO A 338 17.67 18.62 -8.79
C PRO A 338 16.29 18.60 -9.46
N ALA A 339 15.41 19.53 -9.07
CA ALA A 339 14.02 19.58 -9.55
C ALA A 339 13.87 19.62 -11.09
N CYS A 340 14.86 20.18 -11.80
CA CYS A 340 14.90 20.17 -13.26
C CYS A 340 15.01 18.77 -13.87
N ALA A 341 15.66 17.82 -13.19
CA ALA A 341 15.79 16.44 -13.65
C ALA A 341 14.47 15.65 -13.54
N VAL A 342 13.53 16.11 -12.70
CA VAL A 342 12.25 15.43 -12.45
C VAL A 342 11.19 15.81 -13.49
N ARG A 343 11.31 16.97 -14.14
CA ARG A 343 10.36 17.41 -15.18
C ARG A 343 10.61 16.67 -16.48
N GLY A 344 9.87 15.59 -16.69
CA GLY A 344 9.85 14.81 -17.93
C GLY A 344 9.24 15.51 -19.14
N ASP A 345 9.09 16.85 -19.12
CA ASP A 345 8.56 17.62 -20.25
C ASP A 345 9.57 17.78 -21.40
N GLY A 346 10.80 17.28 -21.22
CA GLY A 346 11.87 17.31 -22.22
C GLY A 346 12.42 18.71 -22.50
N SER A 347 11.89 19.75 -21.85
CA SER A 347 12.28 21.14 -22.09
C SER A 347 13.54 21.56 -21.34
N VAL A 348 13.83 20.91 -20.21
CA VAL A 348 15.04 21.14 -19.43
C VAL A 348 15.99 19.96 -19.59
N HIS A 349 17.04 20.15 -20.38
CA HIS A 349 18.11 19.18 -20.52
C HIS A 349 18.85 19.06 -19.19
N TYR A 350 18.86 17.87 -18.57
CA TYR A 350 19.68 17.55 -17.39
C TYR A 350 21.00 16.92 -17.88
N PRO A 351 22.09 17.70 -18.05
CA PRO A 351 23.24 17.24 -18.83
C PRO A 351 24.01 16.11 -18.14
N ALA A 352 23.98 16.08 -16.81
CA ALA A 352 24.64 15.05 -16.01
C ALA A 352 24.02 13.65 -16.19
N ALA A 353 22.75 13.55 -16.63
CA ALA A 353 22.04 12.27 -16.81
C ALA A 353 22.78 11.28 -17.72
N HIS A 354 23.52 11.79 -18.71
CA HIS A 354 24.28 10.98 -19.66
C HIS A 354 25.39 10.15 -18.99
N ALA A 355 25.89 10.59 -17.84
CA ALA A 355 26.93 9.88 -17.10
C ALA A 355 26.38 8.91 -16.04
N ASN A 356 25.06 8.82 -15.82
CA ASN A 356 24.46 7.95 -14.79
C ASN A 356 24.86 6.48 -14.95
N ALA A 357 24.88 6.01 -16.20
CA ALA A 357 25.26 4.64 -16.51
C ALA A 357 26.74 4.38 -16.19
N LEU A 358 27.64 5.30 -16.54
CA LEU A 358 29.07 5.20 -16.20
C LEU A 358 29.29 5.30 -14.68
N LEU A 359 28.57 6.19 -13.98
CA LEU A 359 28.65 6.35 -12.54
C LEU A 359 28.20 5.08 -11.81
N THR A 360 27.03 4.54 -12.18
CA THR A 360 26.50 3.31 -11.60
C THR A 360 27.45 2.14 -11.89
N ALA A 361 27.99 2.04 -13.10
CA ALA A 361 28.98 1.02 -13.45
C ALA A 361 30.28 1.16 -12.65
N TRP A 362 30.77 2.39 -12.45
CA TRP A 362 31.97 2.66 -11.66
C TRP A 362 31.77 2.26 -10.18
N LEU A 363 30.64 2.65 -9.57
CA LEU A 363 30.27 2.21 -8.23
C LEU A 363 30.15 0.67 -8.17
N THR A 364 29.55 0.06 -9.18
CA THR A 364 29.38 -1.41 -9.25
C THR A 364 30.73 -2.11 -9.33
N HIS A 365 31.62 -1.63 -10.19
CA HIS A 365 32.95 -2.21 -10.36
C HIS A 365 33.79 -2.10 -9.08
N ARG A 366 33.69 -0.99 -8.33
CA ARG A 366 34.35 -0.88 -7.02
C ARG A 366 33.86 -1.90 -6.01
N ILE A 367 32.57 -2.26 -6.04
CA ILE A 367 31.98 -3.25 -5.13
C ILE A 367 32.22 -4.69 -5.62
N ARG A 368 32.22 -4.89 -6.95
CA ARG A 368 32.30 -6.17 -7.68
C ARG A 368 33.34 -6.09 -8.81
N PRO A 369 34.64 -6.05 -8.47
CA PRO A 369 35.71 -5.99 -9.48
C PRO A 369 35.81 -7.29 -10.29
N ASP A 370 35.17 -8.38 -9.82
CA ASP A 370 35.06 -9.67 -10.51
C ASP A 370 34.19 -9.62 -11.77
N LEU A 371 33.29 -8.63 -11.87
CA LEU A 371 32.39 -8.53 -13.01
C LEU A 371 33.10 -7.95 -14.24
N PRO A 372 32.93 -8.56 -15.43
CA PRO A 372 33.49 -8.02 -16.66
C PRO A 372 32.97 -6.60 -16.93
N THR A 373 33.87 -5.68 -17.27
CA THR A 373 33.53 -4.27 -17.53
C THR A 373 32.46 -4.11 -18.61
N ALA A 374 32.49 -4.95 -19.63
CA ALA A 374 31.50 -5.00 -20.71
C ALA A 374 30.08 -5.39 -20.25
N ALA A 375 29.93 -6.03 -19.09
CA ALA A 375 28.63 -6.39 -18.52
C ALA A 375 28.01 -5.24 -17.68
N LEU A 376 28.80 -4.23 -17.32
CA LEU A 376 28.37 -3.15 -16.42
C LEU A 376 27.79 -1.93 -17.16
N VAL A 377 28.08 -1.79 -18.45
CA VAL A 377 27.65 -0.65 -19.27
C VAL A 377 27.13 -1.10 -20.63
N PRO A 378 26.27 -0.30 -21.30
CA PRO A 378 25.91 -0.54 -22.69
C PRO A 378 27.16 -0.58 -23.60
N PRO A 379 27.15 -1.37 -24.70
CA PRO A 379 28.33 -1.52 -25.57
C PRO A 379 28.93 -0.19 -26.08
N ALA A 380 28.08 0.81 -26.33
CA ALA A 380 28.53 2.13 -26.78
C ALA A 380 29.36 2.91 -25.74
N GLN A 381 29.22 2.59 -24.44
CA GLN A 381 29.94 3.24 -23.34
C GLN A 381 31.11 2.40 -22.82
N ALA A 382 31.24 1.13 -23.23
CA ALA A 382 32.32 0.23 -22.79
C ALA A 382 33.73 0.81 -23.00
N PRO A 383 34.07 1.47 -24.13
CA PRO A 383 35.41 2.07 -24.30
C PRO A 383 35.66 3.23 -23.32
N GLN A 384 34.64 4.04 -23.04
CA GLN A 384 34.75 5.13 -22.07
C GLN A 384 34.94 4.58 -20.67
N PHE A 385 34.17 3.56 -20.30
CA PHE A 385 34.27 2.94 -18.99
C PHE A 385 35.64 2.25 -18.78
N ALA A 386 36.16 1.55 -19.79
CA ALA A 386 37.49 0.97 -19.75
C ALA A 386 38.58 2.05 -19.52
N ARG A 387 38.55 3.16 -20.28
CA ARG A 387 39.47 4.28 -20.06
C ARG A 387 39.41 4.85 -18.65
N LEU A 388 38.20 5.00 -18.10
CA LEU A 388 38.01 5.46 -16.72
C LEU A 388 38.71 4.51 -15.75
N LEU A 389 38.56 3.19 -15.91
CA LEU A 389 39.16 2.20 -15.01
C LEU A 389 40.68 2.07 -15.18
N ASP A 390 41.19 2.26 -16.40
CA ASP A 390 42.63 2.29 -16.70
C ASP A 390 43.31 3.57 -16.19
N SER A 391 42.53 4.62 -15.88
CA SER A 391 43.03 5.86 -15.30
C SER A 391 43.45 5.68 -13.83
N GLY A 392 44.36 6.54 -13.35
CA GLY A 392 44.85 6.45 -11.97
C GLY A 392 43.75 6.71 -10.93
N VAL A 393 43.85 6.11 -9.74
CA VAL A 393 42.84 6.24 -8.66
C VAL A 393 42.51 7.70 -8.34
N GLU A 394 43.51 8.59 -8.32
CA GLU A 394 43.30 10.03 -8.10
C GLU A 394 42.52 10.70 -9.24
N GLN A 395 42.72 10.27 -10.49
CA GLN A 395 41.95 10.77 -11.65
C GLN A 395 40.50 10.29 -11.59
N GLN A 396 40.28 9.02 -11.22
CA GLN A 396 38.94 8.48 -11.00
C GLN A 396 38.21 9.23 -9.88
N ARG A 397 38.91 9.54 -8.77
CA ARG A 397 38.36 10.32 -7.67
C ARG A 397 38.01 11.75 -8.08
N ALA A 398 38.90 12.40 -8.84
CA ALA A 398 38.66 13.74 -9.36
C ALA A 398 37.46 13.78 -10.33
N TRP A 399 37.35 12.78 -11.21
CA TRP A 399 36.21 12.60 -12.10
C TRP A 399 34.91 12.41 -11.30
N TYR A 400 34.92 11.52 -10.31
CA TYR A 400 33.77 11.27 -9.43
C TYR A 400 33.32 12.55 -8.71
N ALA A 401 34.26 13.27 -8.08
CA ALA A 401 33.94 14.50 -7.36
C ALA A 401 33.36 15.60 -8.28
N ALA A 402 33.88 15.72 -9.50
CA ALA A 402 33.34 16.63 -10.51
C ALA A 402 31.93 16.20 -10.97
N LEU A 403 31.70 14.90 -11.14
CA LEU A 403 30.39 14.37 -11.54
C LEU A 403 29.33 14.53 -10.44
N VAL A 404 29.69 14.30 -9.18
CA VAL A 404 28.81 14.55 -8.02
C VAL A 404 28.38 16.02 -7.96
N ARG A 405 29.30 16.97 -8.22
CA ARG A 405 28.94 18.39 -8.32
C ARG A 405 27.98 18.65 -9.49
N ALA A 406 28.26 18.09 -10.66
CA ALA A 406 27.39 18.22 -11.83
C ALA A 406 25.99 17.65 -11.59
N HIS A 407 25.90 16.59 -10.79
CA HIS A 407 24.61 16.01 -10.39
C HIS A 407 23.76 16.93 -9.52
N GLY A 408 24.37 17.84 -8.77
CA GLY A 408 23.68 18.75 -7.85
C GLY A 408 23.03 19.97 -8.51
N ASP A 409 23.28 20.24 -9.79
CA ASP A 409 22.72 21.39 -10.49
C ASP A 409 22.19 21.04 -11.90
N CYS A 410 21.51 22.00 -12.53
CA CYS A 410 20.80 21.80 -13.80
C CYS A 410 21.63 22.16 -15.04
N THR A 411 22.83 22.70 -14.86
CA THR A 411 23.57 23.41 -15.91
C THR A 411 24.94 22.82 -16.18
N THR A 412 25.53 22.15 -15.20
CA THR A 412 26.88 21.64 -15.26
C THR A 412 26.89 20.30 -16.02
N PRO A 413 27.64 20.19 -17.13
CA PRO A 413 27.80 18.93 -17.84
C PRO A 413 28.61 17.92 -17.02
N ALA A 414 28.39 16.64 -17.29
CA ALA A 414 29.25 15.60 -16.75
C ALA A 414 30.72 15.82 -17.19
N PRO A 415 31.70 15.62 -16.29
CA PRO A 415 33.11 15.72 -16.64
C PRO A 415 33.48 14.66 -17.69
N ALA A 416 34.39 15.01 -18.59
CA ALA A 416 34.98 14.05 -19.51
C ALA A 416 35.69 12.93 -18.74
N VAL A 417 35.61 11.71 -19.25
CA VAL A 417 36.41 10.60 -18.75
C VAL A 417 37.90 10.91 -18.97
N PRO A 418 38.76 10.77 -17.94
CA PRO A 418 40.18 11.07 -18.02
C PRO A 418 40.97 10.23 -19.03
#